data_AF-A0A970DYM9-F1
#
_entry.id   AF-A0A970DYM9-F1
#
_cell.length_a   1.000
_cell.length_b   1.000
_cell.length_c   1.000
_cell.angle_alpha   90.00
_cell.angle_beta   90.00
_cell.angle_gamma   90.00
#
_symmetry.space_group_name_H-M   'P 1'
#
loop_
_entity.id
_entity.type
_entity.pdbx_description
1 polymer ?
#
loop_
_entity_poly.entity_id
_entity_poly.type
_entity_poly.pdbx_seq_one_letter_code
_entity_poly.pdbx_strand_id
1 'polypeptide(L)'
;MDVAFKAGTVKEILFESEQRQDIVIVTDSGSARAINLLELTGPCQVGDTVTINTTAVDLNLGTGGWHFVMAVYGRSVSLHGSGHIMKVRYTPVQGRVHSVEEEDSPYHHVFQGDYTLEGMPAAVGTLHSMLAPFAFAFRHCCPDKRLIYLMSDGAALPLSLSKIVPILKERGLIDEVVTFGHAFGGDREAVNIFSALLAARHVCRGDAAVVLMGPGVVGTSTKWGTTALEQGYYLNAVQALKGVPVALVRMSEADKRPRHFGISHHTMTVLQDLAHPGCVVPLPERLAERDDCLSVVKERHNLVFVNTEELFSTMLESGLELSTMGRTPHEDALFFHAALAGGCVAAHYAKQRGNHESRS
;
A
#
# COMPACT_ATOMS: atom_id res chain seq x y z
N MET A 1 -2.59 18.98 -17.73
CA MET A 1 -3.61 18.16 -17.06
C MET A 1 -4.95 18.73 -17.43
N ASP A 2 -5.78 17.91 -18.03
CA ASP A 2 -7.18 18.15 -18.36
C ASP A 2 -8.03 17.07 -17.70
N VAL A 3 -9.28 17.40 -17.42
CA VAL A 3 -10.21 16.51 -16.72
C VAL A 3 -11.51 16.49 -17.51
N ALA A 4 -11.95 15.29 -17.89
CA ALA A 4 -13.28 15.07 -18.44
C ALA A 4 -14.25 14.78 -17.29
N PHE A 5 -15.41 15.45 -17.32
CA PHE A 5 -16.46 15.24 -16.34
C PHE A 5 -17.84 15.35 -16.97
N LYS A 6 -18.82 14.68 -16.37
CA LYS A 6 -20.23 14.69 -16.79
C LYS A 6 -21.15 14.81 -15.59
N ALA A 7 -22.33 15.37 -15.81
CA ALA A 7 -23.42 15.27 -14.85
C ALA A 7 -24.16 13.94 -15.03
N GLY A 8 -24.76 13.44 -13.95
CA GLY A 8 -25.63 12.28 -13.98
C GLY A 8 -26.50 12.19 -12.73
N THR A 9 -27.48 11.29 -12.78
CA THR A 9 -28.40 11.04 -11.66
C THR A 9 -28.12 9.69 -11.05
N VAL A 10 -28.00 9.63 -9.72
CA VAL A 10 -27.83 8.38 -8.97
C VAL A 10 -29.09 7.53 -9.12
N LYS A 11 -28.91 6.31 -9.63
CA LYS A 11 -30.00 5.35 -9.86
C LYS A 11 -30.05 4.27 -8.77
N GLU A 12 -28.89 3.81 -8.34
CA GLU A 12 -28.77 2.66 -7.42
C GLU A 12 -27.48 2.77 -6.60
N ILE A 13 -27.54 2.31 -5.35
CA ILE A 13 -26.38 2.15 -4.47
C ILE A 13 -26.10 0.64 -4.39
N LEU A 14 -24.97 0.20 -4.96
CA LEU A 14 -24.59 -1.21 -5.04
C LEU A 14 -23.88 -1.69 -3.78
N PHE A 15 -23.14 -0.80 -3.14
CA PHE A 15 -22.35 -1.07 -1.94
C PHE A 15 -22.17 0.23 -1.16
N GLU A 16 -22.16 0.12 0.17
CA GLU A 16 -21.90 1.22 1.10
C GLU A 16 -21.06 0.72 2.27
N SER A 17 -20.09 1.56 2.64
CA SER A 17 -19.22 1.44 3.82
C SER A 17 -19.04 2.83 4.41
N GLU A 18 -18.38 2.93 5.57
CA GLU A 18 -18.12 4.24 6.21
C GLU A 18 -17.31 5.20 5.34
N GLN A 19 -16.49 4.69 4.42
CA GLN A 19 -15.57 5.52 3.62
C GLN A 19 -15.97 5.65 2.14
N ARG A 20 -16.84 4.78 1.63
CA ARG A 20 -17.12 4.68 0.19
C ARG A 20 -18.49 4.11 -0.13
N GLN A 21 -19.11 4.63 -1.20
CA GLN A 21 -20.20 3.96 -1.91
C GLN A 21 -19.81 3.60 -3.35
N ASP A 22 -20.29 2.46 -3.81
CA ASP A 22 -20.32 2.11 -5.23
C ASP A 22 -21.73 2.35 -5.75
N ILE A 23 -21.87 3.16 -6.79
CA ILE A 23 -23.17 3.60 -7.29
C ILE A 23 -23.31 3.37 -8.79
N VAL A 24 -24.55 3.21 -9.23
CA VAL A 24 -24.95 3.31 -10.62
C VAL A 24 -25.54 4.69 -10.86
N ILE A 25 -25.06 5.36 -11.90
CA ILE A 25 -25.56 6.66 -12.35
C ILE A 25 -26.08 6.56 -13.78
N VAL A 26 -27.07 7.39 -14.11
CA VAL A 26 -27.54 7.59 -15.48
C VAL A 26 -27.02 8.92 -15.98
N THR A 27 -26.32 8.89 -17.11
CA THR A 27 -25.82 10.06 -17.84
C THR A 27 -26.50 10.12 -19.21
N ASP A 28 -26.28 11.20 -19.97
CA ASP A 28 -26.73 11.31 -21.36
C ASP A 28 -26.16 10.20 -22.27
N SER A 29 -24.99 9.65 -21.90
CA SER A 29 -24.36 8.51 -22.57
C SER A 29 -24.85 7.14 -22.09
N GLY A 30 -25.82 7.10 -21.18
CA GLY A 30 -26.37 5.87 -20.61
C GLY A 30 -25.92 5.60 -19.17
N SER A 31 -26.11 4.35 -18.73
CA SER A 31 -25.81 3.90 -17.37
C SER A 31 -24.31 3.69 -17.19
N ALA A 32 -23.75 4.20 -16.09
CA ALA A 32 -22.35 4.02 -15.75
C ALA A 32 -22.17 3.73 -14.25
N ARG A 33 -21.01 3.18 -13.89
CA ARG A 33 -20.65 2.91 -12.49
C ARG A 33 -19.71 4.00 -11.99
N ALA A 34 -19.92 4.46 -10.76
CA ALA A 34 -19.08 5.46 -10.12
C ALA A 34 -18.78 5.10 -8.67
N ILE A 35 -17.62 5.52 -8.21
CA ILE A 35 -17.21 5.45 -6.80
C ILE A 35 -17.42 6.82 -6.17
N ASN A 36 -18.09 6.84 -5.04
CA ASN A 36 -18.28 8.02 -4.21
C ASN A 36 -17.42 7.89 -2.94
N LEU A 37 -16.50 8.82 -2.72
CA LEU A 37 -15.62 8.84 -1.54
C LEU A 37 -16.28 9.71 -0.46
N LEU A 38 -16.85 9.07 0.57
CA LEU A 38 -17.77 9.74 1.48
C LEU A 38 -17.13 10.89 2.26
N GLU A 39 -15.84 10.77 2.59
CA GLU A 39 -15.07 11.82 3.27
C GLU A 39 -14.94 13.11 2.44
N LEU A 40 -15.05 13.03 1.11
CA LEU A 40 -14.89 14.17 0.22
C LEU A 40 -16.22 14.78 -0.23
N THR A 41 -17.23 13.95 -0.45
CA THR A 41 -18.49 14.35 -1.11
C THR A 41 -19.73 14.13 -0.25
N GLY A 42 -19.61 13.37 0.85
CA GLY A 42 -20.74 12.88 1.63
C GLY A 42 -21.50 11.74 0.93
N PRO A 43 -22.46 11.09 1.62
CA PRO A 43 -23.25 10.00 1.04
C PRO A 43 -24.15 10.52 -0.08
N CYS A 44 -24.29 9.74 -1.14
CA CYS A 44 -25.26 9.93 -2.21
C CYS A 44 -26.58 9.21 -1.88
N GLN A 45 -27.69 9.74 -2.38
CA GLN A 45 -29.02 9.13 -2.35
C GLN A 45 -29.52 8.87 -3.78
N VAL A 46 -30.41 7.89 -3.96
CA VAL A 46 -31.09 7.69 -5.24
C VAL A 46 -31.86 8.95 -5.62
N GLY A 47 -31.68 9.42 -6.85
CA GLY A 47 -32.23 10.68 -7.34
C GLY A 47 -31.30 11.88 -7.18
N ASP A 48 -30.21 11.78 -6.41
CA ASP A 48 -29.21 12.85 -6.33
C ASP A 48 -28.61 13.11 -7.72
N THR A 49 -28.45 14.39 -8.06
CA THR A 49 -27.66 14.80 -9.22
C THR A 49 -26.21 14.95 -8.79
N VAL A 50 -25.28 14.39 -9.56
CA VAL A 50 -23.85 14.38 -9.27
C VAL A 50 -23.02 14.79 -10.47
N THR A 51 -21.85 15.37 -10.24
CA THR A 51 -20.79 15.48 -11.24
C THR A 51 -19.82 14.33 -11.04
N ILE A 52 -19.46 13.62 -12.12
CA ILE A 52 -18.48 12.53 -12.10
C ILE A 52 -17.29 12.82 -13.02
N ASN A 53 -16.10 12.41 -12.59
CA ASN A 53 -14.89 12.37 -13.40
C ASN A 53 -14.94 11.14 -14.33
N THR A 54 -14.89 11.38 -15.64
CA THR A 54 -14.94 10.34 -16.68
C THR A 54 -13.59 10.02 -17.30
N THR A 55 -12.59 10.87 -17.07
CA THR A 55 -11.27 10.90 -17.74
C THR A 55 -10.66 9.52 -17.98
N ALA A 56 -10.49 8.72 -16.93
CA ALA A 56 -9.76 7.46 -17.03
C ALA A 56 -10.55 6.37 -17.77
N VAL A 57 -11.89 6.42 -17.72
CA VAL A 57 -12.76 5.52 -18.48
C VAL A 57 -12.80 5.94 -19.94
N ASP A 58 -12.94 7.24 -20.23
CA ASP A 58 -12.93 7.77 -21.59
C ASP A 58 -11.62 7.45 -22.32
N LEU A 59 -10.50 7.43 -21.59
CA LEU A 59 -9.17 7.04 -22.08
C LEU A 59 -8.88 5.53 -22.04
N ASN A 60 -9.82 4.69 -21.59
CA ASN A 60 -9.66 3.25 -21.44
C ASN A 60 -8.44 2.83 -20.58
N LEU A 61 -8.13 3.56 -19.51
CA LEU A 61 -6.94 3.35 -18.67
C LEU A 61 -7.10 2.26 -17.59
N GLY A 62 -8.09 1.38 -17.73
CA GLY A 62 -8.19 0.19 -16.86
C GLY A 62 -8.62 0.46 -15.42
N THR A 63 -9.46 1.48 -15.15
CA THR A 63 -10.07 1.71 -13.82
C THR A 63 -11.13 0.68 -13.42
N GLY A 64 -11.25 -0.43 -14.16
CA GLY A 64 -12.38 -1.36 -14.04
C GLY A 64 -13.71 -0.78 -14.55
N GLY A 65 -13.66 0.33 -15.30
CA GLY A 65 -14.84 1.01 -15.81
C GLY A 65 -15.58 1.82 -14.74
N TRP A 66 -14.86 2.28 -13.70
CA TRP A 66 -15.41 3.13 -12.67
C TRP A 66 -15.05 4.60 -12.91
N HIS A 67 -16.07 5.45 -12.83
CA HIS A 67 -15.94 6.89 -12.67
C HIS A 67 -15.80 7.28 -11.19
N PHE A 68 -15.57 8.56 -10.90
CA PHE A 68 -15.46 9.05 -9.53
C PHE A 68 -16.36 10.26 -9.32
N VAL A 69 -17.17 10.25 -8.27
CA VAL A 69 -18.01 11.40 -7.90
C VAL A 69 -17.12 12.56 -7.48
N MET A 70 -17.35 13.73 -8.05
CA MET A 70 -16.66 14.98 -7.75
C MET A 70 -17.48 15.88 -6.83
N ALA A 71 -18.80 15.90 -7.00
CA ALA A 71 -19.72 16.72 -6.21
C ALA A 71 -21.15 16.19 -6.31
N VAL A 72 -21.95 16.43 -5.25
CA VAL A 72 -23.40 16.24 -5.25
C VAL A 72 -24.08 17.62 -5.29
N TYR A 73 -24.97 17.83 -6.25
CA TYR A 73 -25.61 19.13 -6.45
C TYR A 73 -26.53 19.50 -5.27
N GLY A 74 -26.47 20.77 -4.86
CA GLY A 74 -27.31 21.29 -3.77
C GLY A 74 -26.89 20.83 -2.37
N ARG A 75 -25.78 20.10 -2.23
CA ARG A 75 -25.25 19.67 -0.93
C ARG A 75 -24.19 20.65 -0.43
N SER A 76 -24.18 20.89 0.87
CA SER A 76 -23.18 21.72 1.56
C SER A 76 -22.82 21.04 2.87
N VAL A 77 -21.52 21.01 3.17
CA VAL A 77 -20.96 20.35 4.35
C VAL A 77 -20.02 21.32 5.04
N SER A 78 -20.02 21.30 6.38
CA SER A 78 -19.06 22.04 7.21
C SER A 78 -18.04 21.10 7.81
N LEU A 79 -16.87 21.62 8.19
CA LEU A 79 -15.84 20.82 8.85
C LEU A 79 -16.25 20.48 10.29
N HIS A 80 -16.09 19.21 10.70
CA HIS A 80 -16.48 18.74 12.04
C HIS A 80 -15.34 18.14 12.89
N GLY A 81 -14.15 17.90 12.33
CA GLY A 81 -12.99 17.29 13.03
C GLY A 81 -11.91 18.27 13.55
N SER A 82 -10.77 17.72 13.99
CA SER A 82 -9.54 18.44 14.39
C SER A 82 -8.49 18.45 13.28
N GLY A 83 -7.32 19.01 13.59
CA GLY A 83 -6.19 19.13 12.67
C GLY A 83 -6.30 20.26 11.67
N HIS A 84 -5.20 20.52 10.97
CA HIS A 84 -5.06 21.57 9.96
C HIS A 84 -4.21 21.12 8.76
N ILE A 85 -3.66 19.90 8.76
CA ILE A 85 -2.91 19.38 7.63
C ILE A 85 -3.85 19.00 6.48
N MET A 86 -3.44 19.39 5.28
CA MET A 86 -4.24 19.21 4.06
C MET A 86 -3.66 18.08 3.19
N LYS A 87 -4.54 17.18 2.73
CA LYS A 87 -4.28 16.17 1.70
C LYS A 87 -4.88 16.63 0.37
N VAL A 88 -4.36 16.07 -0.73
CA VAL A 88 -4.75 16.48 -2.10
C VAL A 88 -4.67 18.02 -2.32
N ARG A 89 -3.64 18.65 -1.72
CA ARG A 89 -3.46 20.10 -1.58
C ARG A 89 -3.60 20.87 -2.89
N TYR A 90 -4.19 22.06 -2.80
CA TYR A 90 -4.34 23.02 -3.91
C TYR A 90 -5.13 22.48 -5.11
N THR A 91 -5.99 21.49 -4.88
CA THR A 91 -7.00 21.02 -5.83
C THR A 91 -8.41 21.39 -5.35
N PRO A 92 -9.42 21.41 -6.22
CA PRO A 92 -10.82 21.62 -5.82
C PRO A 92 -11.36 20.58 -4.83
N VAL A 93 -10.64 19.47 -4.59
CA VAL A 93 -11.05 18.35 -3.72
C VAL A 93 -10.09 18.14 -2.55
N GLN A 94 -9.30 19.16 -2.18
CA GLN A 94 -8.43 19.07 -1.02
C GLN A 94 -9.23 18.86 0.28
N GLY A 95 -8.73 17.97 1.13
CA GLY A 95 -9.37 17.57 2.39
C GLY A 95 -8.44 17.80 3.57
N ARG A 96 -9.03 18.08 4.74
CA ARG A 96 -8.32 18.24 6.00
C ARG A 96 -8.23 16.91 6.73
N VAL A 97 -7.06 16.63 7.28
CA VAL A 97 -6.82 15.50 8.18
C VAL A 97 -6.25 15.99 9.50
N HIS A 98 -6.28 15.11 10.51
CA HIS A 98 -5.52 15.29 11.75
C HIS A 98 -4.29 14.38 11.69
N SER A 99 -3.13 14.95 11.32
CA SER A 99 -1.91 14.17 11.19
C SER A 99 -1.25 13.93 12.56
N VAL A 100 -0.55 12.80 12.68
CA VAL A 100 0.07 12.36 13.94
C VAL A 100 1.11 13.34 14.48
N GLU A 101 1.71 14.16 13.61
CA GLU A 101 2.75 15.12 13.94
C GLU A 101 2.23 16.51 14.33
N GLU A 102 0.93 16.79 14.17
CA GLU A 102 0.39 18.12 14.48
C GLU A 102 0.57 18.51 15.95
N GLU A 103 0.67 19.80 16.25
CA GLU A 103 0.89 20.30 17.62
C GLU A 103 -0.22 19.89 18.60
N ASP A 104 -1.46 19.79 18.12
CA ASP A 104 -2.62 19.34 18.90
C ASP A 104 -2.78 17.80 18.93
N SER A 105 -1.90 17.06 18.23
CA SER A 105 -1.87 15.60 18.29
C SER A 105 -1.32 15.14 19.66
N PRO A 106 -1.93 14.14 20.31
CA PRO A 106 -1.38 13.55 21.54
C PRO A 106 0.01 12.91 21.33
N TYR A 107 0.41 12.69 20.07
CA TYR A 107 1.67 12.06 19.69
C TYR A 107 2.74 13.06 19.24
N HIS A 108 2.47 14.37 19.28
CA HIS A 108 3.39 15.41 18.80
C HIS A 108 4.83 15.27 19.33
N HIS A 109 4.97 14.90 20.60
CA HIS A 109 6.26 14.70 21.27
C HIS A 109 7.17 13.66 20.58
N VAL A 110 6.60 12.65 19.91
CA VAL A 110 7.37 11.63 19.14
C VAL A 110 8.11 12.28 17.97
N PHE A 111 7.56 13.36 17.41
CA PHE A 111 8.08 14.01 16.20
C PHE A 111 8.96 15.23 16.49
N GLN A 112 9.05 15.65 17.76
CA GLN A 112 9.98 16.67 18.22
C GLN A 112 11.32 16.09 18.71
N GLY A 113 11.36 14.81 19.07
CA GLY A 113 12.55 14.15 19.62
C GLY A 113 13.34 13.33 18.60
N ASP A 114 14.50 12.83 19.03
CA ASP A 114 15.39 11.97 18.24
C ASP A 114 14.93 10.49 18.23
N TYR A 115 13.64 10.26 17.98
CA TYR A 115 13.07 8.91 17.93
C TYR A 115 13.60 8.14 16.72
N THR A 116 13.74 6.83 16.89
CA THR A 116 14.17 5.91 15.83
C THR A 116 13.23 4.72 15.76
N LEU A 117 13.39 3.86 14.77
CA LEU A 117 12.65 2.61 14.65
C LEU A 117 13.13 1.52 15.62
N GLU A 118 14.25 1.74 16.33
CA GLU A 118 14.78 0.80 17.32
C GLU A 118 14.92 -0.62 16.75
N GLY A 119 15.43 -0.73 15.52
CA GLY A 119 15.58 -2.02 14.82
C GLY A 119 14.28 -2.66 14.34
N MET A 120 13.12 -1.99 14.41
CA MET A 120 11.87 -2.50 13.85
C MET A 120 12.05 -2.79 12.34
N PRO A 121 11.71 -3.99 11.85
CA PRO A 121 11.72 -4.28 10.42
C PRO A 121 10.61 -3.52 9.72
N ALA A 122 10.98 -2.87 8.62
CA ALA A 122 10.03 -2.24 7.72
C ALA A 122 10.26 -2.80 6.31
N ALA A 123 9.30 -3.60 5.87
CA ALA A 123 9.28 -4.16 4.52
C ALA A 123 8.75 -3.13 3.53
N VAL A 124 9.41 -2.96 2.40
CA VAL A 124 9.01 -2.00 1.38
C VAL A 124 8.83 -2.74 0.07
N GLY A 125 7.65 -2.62 -0.55
CA GLY A 125 7.33 -3.25 -1.82
C GLY A 125 6.74 -2.29 -2.83
N THR A 126 6.45 -2.80 -4.03
CA THR A 126 6.11 -1.96 -5.20
C THR A 126 4.69 -2.15 -5.70
N LEU A 127 3.92 -3.05 -5.09
CA LEU A 127 2.56 -3.37 -5.51
C LEU A 127 1.66 -3.61 -4.30
N HIS A 128 0.47 -3.01 -4.33
CA HIS A 128 -0.55 -3.23 -3.31
C HIS A 128 -0.94 -4.71 -3.14
N SER A 129 -0.94 -5.50 -4.22
CA SER A 129 -1.25 -6.93 -4.19
C SER A 129 -0.25 -7.79 -3.39
N MET A 130 0.90 -7.22 -2.99
CA MET A 130 1.84 -7.90 -2.07
C MET A 130 1.34 -7.93 -0.63
N LEU A 131 0.40 -7.03 -0.25
CA LEU A 131 -0.02 -6.83 1.13
C LEU A 131 -0.59 -8.10 1.76
N ALA A 132 -1.57 -8.73 1.11
CA ALA A 132 -2.24 -9.92 1.63
C ALA A 132 -1.31 -11.13 1.84
N PRO A 133 -0.53 -11.58 0.83
CA PRO A 133 0.41 -12.69 1.05
C PRO A 133 1.50 -12.34 2.07
N PHE A 134 2.01 -11.10 2.06
CA PHE A 134 2.99 -10.66 3.07
C PHE A 134 2.42 -10.72 4.49
N ALA A 135 1.23 -10.14 4.71
CA ALA A 135 0.58 -10.09 6.02
C ALA A 135 0.19 -11.49 6.51
N PHE A 136 -0.28 -12.36 5.60
CA PHE A 136 -0.54 -13.76 5.90
C PHE A 136 0.71 -14.48 6.42
N ALA A 137 1.84 -14.37 5.70
CA ALA A 137 3.10 -14.97 6.12
C ALA A 137 3.60 -14.40 7.45
N PHE A 138 3.55 -13.08 7.61
CA PHE A 138 3.96 -12.42 8.85
C PHE A 138 3.15 -12.95 10.05
N ARG A 139 1.81 -12.94 9.95
CA ARG A 139 0.94 -13.41 11.04
C ARG A 139 1.11 -14.89 11.32
N HIS A 140 1.28 -15.72 10.28
CA HIS A 140 1.55 -17.14 10.45
C HIS A 140 2.85 -17.38 11.24
N CYS A 141 3.90 -16.62 10.93
CA CYS A 141 5.17 -16.75 11.61
C CYS A 141 5.17 -16.16 13.03
N CYS A 142 4.53 -15.01 13.27
CA CYS A 142 4.46 -14.38 14.59
C CYS A 142 3.03 -13.89 14.92
N PRO A 143 2.17 -14.78 15.45
CA PRO A 143 0.76 -14.49 15.68
C PRO A 143 0.51 -13.35 16.67
N ASP A 144 1.42 -13.13 17.62
CA ASP A 144 1.25 -12.14 18.70
C ASP A 144 1.85 -10.75 18.39
N LYS A 145 2.42 -10.56 17.19
CA LYS A 145 3.19 -9.34 16.83
C LYS A 145 2.37 -8.37 16.00
N ARG A 146 2.51 -7.07 16.23
CA ARG A 146 1.71 -6.04 15.55
C ARG A 146 2.30 -5.67 14.20
N LEU A 147 1.52 -5.79 13.13
CA LEU A 147 1.89 -5.41 11.77
C LEU A 147 1.16 -4.15 11.33
N ILE A 148 1.92 -3.11 10.99
CA ILE A 148 1.36 -1.83 10.55
C ILE A 148 1.53 -1.67 9.04
N TYR A 149 0.44 -1.38 8.33
CA TYR A 149 0.49 -1.07 6.90
C TYR A 149 0.68 0.44 6.69
N LEU A 150 1.75 0.84 6.01
CA LEU A 150 2.00 2.22 5.61
C LEU A 150 1.68 2.39 4.12
N MET A 151 0.58 3.06 3.82
CA MET A 151 0.12 3.30 2.45
C MET A 151 0.66 4.61 1.90
N SER A 152 1.45 4.53 0.82
CA SER A 152 1.99 5.71 0.12
C SER A 152 0.99 6.29 -0.89
N ASP A 153 1.27 7.52 -1.32
CA ASP A 153 0.57 8.25 -2.37
C ASP A 153 1.09 7.97 -3.79
N GLY A 154 1.92 6.93 -3.96
CA GLY A 154 2.51 6.59 -5.26
C GLY A 154 1.51 6.10 -6.33
N ALA A 155 0.30 5.71 -5.92
CA ALA A 155 -0.75 5.19 -6.79
C ALA A 155 -2.11 5.77 -6.37
N ALA A 156 -3.12 4.93 -6.11
CA ALA A 156 -4.38 5.39 -5.51
C ALA A 156 -4.12 6.14 -4.20
N LEU A 157 -4.72 7.33 -4.06
CA LEU A 157 -4.67 8.13 -2.83
C LEU A 157 -5.65 7.63 -1.74
N PRO A 158 -6.92 7.30 -2.05
CA PRO A 158 -7.86 6.87 -1.02
C PRO A 158 -7.63 5.41 -0.65
N LEU A 159 -7.44 5.12 0.64
CA LEU A 159 -7.33 3.75 1.17
C LEU A 159 -8.58 2.92 0.83
N SER A 160 -9.75 3.54 0.82
CA SER A 160 -11.05 2.91 0.59
C SER A 160 -11.22 2.29 -0.80
N LEU A 161 -10.28 2.51 -1.73
CA LEU A 161 -10.23 1.76 -3.00
C LEU A 161 -9.71 0.33 -2.82
N SER A 162 -8.98 0.05 -1.74
CA SER A 162 -8.57 -1.30 -1.39
C SER A 162 -9.74 -2.10 -0.82
N LYS A 163 -10.11 -3.20 -1.49
CA LYS A 163 -11.06 -4.17 -0.96
C LYS A 163 -10.44 -5.14 0.06
N ILE A 164 -9.11 -5.32 0.01
CA ILE A 164 -8.42 -6.32 0.81
C ILE A 164 -8.05 -5.80 2.20
N VAL A 165 -7.78 -4.51 2.35
CA VAL A 165 -7.42 -3.91 3.65
C VAL A 165 -8.47 -4.16 4.74
N PRO A 166 -9.78 -3.92 4.52
CA PRO A 166 -10.80 -4.24 5.53
C PRO A 166 -10.79 -5.72 5.93
N ILE A 167 -10.64 -6.63 4.96
CA ILE A 167 -10.59 -8.08 5.20
C ILE A 167 -9.36 -8.46 6.04
N LEU A 168 -8.19 -7.87 5.74
CA LEU A 168 -6.97 -8.14 6.50
C LEU A 168 -7.07 -7.61 7.93
N LYS A 169 -7.71 -6.47 8.16
CA LYS A 169 -7.97 -5.94 9.51
C LYS A 169 -8.96 -6.82 10.27
N GLU A 170 -10.08 -7.17 9.67
CA GLU A 170 -11.12 -8.02 10.27
C GLU A 170 -10.56 -9.39 10.69
N ARG A 171 -9.67 -9.96 9.86
CA ARG A 171 -8.98 -11.22 10.15
C ARG A 171 -7.75 -11.07 11.06
N GLY A 172 -7.45 -9.86 11.53
CA GLY A 172 -6.29 -9.57 12.38
C GLY A 172 -4.93 -9.80 11.71
N LEU A 173 -4.86 -9.83 10.38
CA LEU A 173 -3.60 -9.99 9.63
C LEU A 173 -2.78 -8.71 9.60
N ILE A 174 -3.44 -7.54 9.69
CA ILE A 174 -2.82 -6.24 9.92
C ILE A 174 -3.54 -5.54 11.09
N ASP A 175 -2.81 -4.77 11.87
CA ASP A 175 -3.31 -4.16 13.11
C ASP A 175 -3.82 -2.73 12.89
N GLU A 176 -3.05 -1.90 12.19
CA GLU A 176 -3.40 -0.51 11.85
C GLU A 176 -2.85 -0.13 10.48
N VAL A 177 -3.46 0.88 9.87
CA VAL A 177 -3.03 1.48 8.61
C VAL A 177 -2.68 2.95 8.82
N VAL A 178 -1.49 3.36 8.37
CA VAL A 178 -1.08 4.76 8.31
C VAL A 178 -0.99 5.18 6.85
N THR A 179 -1.77 6.17 6.44
CA THR A 179 -1.63 6.79 5.12
C THR A 179 -0.68 7.99 5.21
N PHE A 180 0.17 8.16 4.20
CA PHE A 180 1.14 9.27 4.19
C PHE A 180 1.28 9.94 2.83
N GLY A 181 1.96 11.09 2.81
CA GLY A 181 2.01 11.95 1.61
C GLY A 181 0.63 12.55 1.35
N HIS A 182 0.10 12.34 0.16
CA HIS A 182 -1.27 12.71 -0.23
C HIS A 182 -2.30 11.58 -0.14
N ALA A 183 -1.89 10.37 0.23
CA ALA A 183 -2.82 9.28 0.52
C ALA A 183 -3.59 9.59 1.81
N PHE A 184 -4.81 9.07 1.92
CA PHE A 184 -5.73 9.36 3.03
C PHE A 184 -6.73 8.23 3.28
N GLY A 185 -7.38 8.28 4.44
CA GLY A 185 -8.38 7.32 4.91
C GLY A 185 -7.80 6.21 5.79
N GLY A 186 -6.55 6.35 6.27
CA GLY A 186 -5.93 5.44 7.23
C GLY A 186 -6.49 5.59 8.64
N ASP A 187 -6.15 4.65 9.53
CA ASP A 187 -6.39 4.78 10.98
C ASP A 187 -5.62 5.98 11.55
N ARG A 188 -4.48 6.29 10.92
CA ARG A 188 -3.64 7.45 11.20
C ARG A 188 -3.22 8.10 9.89
N GLU A 189 -3.00 9.40 9.97
CA GLU A 189 -2.52 10.21 8.86
C GLU A 189 -1.13 10.75 9.19
N ALA A 190 -0.18 10.64 8.27
CA ALA A 190 1.15 11.19 8.40
C ALA A 190 1.48 12.10 7.21
N VAL A 191 2.39 13.04 7.40
CA VAL A 191 2.83 13.98 6.37
C VAL A 191 3.73 13.27 5.36
N ASN A 192 4.64 12.42 5.81
CA ASN A 192 5.65 11.77 4.97
C ASN A 192 6.06 10.38 5.51
N ILE A 193 6.96 9.70 4.79
CA ILE A 193 7.46 8.37 5.16
C ILE A 193 8.14 8.32 6.53
N PHE A 194 8.94 9.32 6.90
CA PHE A 194 9.67 9.32 8.17
C PHE A 194 8.69 9.36 9.34
N SER A 195 7.71 10.25 9.27
CA SER A 195 6.66 10.31 10.26
C SER A 195 5.79 9.05 10.28
N ALA A 196 5.45 8.49 9.12
CA ALA A 196 4.68 7.25 9.04
C ALA A 196 5.42 6.08 9.71
N LEU A 197 6.74 5.98 9.49
CA LEU A 197 7.60 4.98 10.13
C LEU A 197 7.67 5.17 11.64
N LEU A 198 7.89 6.40 12.12
CA LEU A 198 7.90 6.69 13.56
C LEU A 198 6.52 6.46 14.20
N ALA A 199 5.43 6.81 13.51
CA ALA A 199 4.07 6.52 13.95
C ALA A 199 3.83 5.02 14.05
N ALA A 200 4.24 4.24 13.04
CA ALA A 200 4.13 2.79 13.06
C ALA A 200 4.78 2.20 14.31
N ARG A 201 5.98 2.67 14.67
CA ARG A 201 6.72 2.18 15.83
C ARG A 201 6.15 2.68 17.16
N HIS A 202 5.94 3.98 17.32
CA HIS A 202 5.72 4.61 18.63
C HIS A 202 4.26 4.93 18.93
N VAL A 203 3.46 5.18 17.89
CA VAL A 203 2.04 5.49 18.01
C VAL A 203 1.21 4.20 17.94
N CYS A 204 1.40 3.43 16.86
CA CYS A 204 0.70 2.16 16.63
C CYS A 204 1.33 0.98 17.39
N ARG A 205 2.50 1.19 18.03
CA ARG A 205 3.26 0.15 18.75
C ARG A 205 3.54 -1.08 17.90
N GLY A 206 3.86 -0.85 16.62
CA GLY A 206 4.20 -1.89 15.67
C GLY A 206 5.46 -2.65 16.08
N ASP A 207 5.44 -3.96 15.84
CA ASP A 207 6.61 -4.82 15.85
C ASP A 207 7.23 -4.95 14.46
N ALA A 208 6.46 -4.68 13.41
CA ALA A 208 6.91 -4.56 12.03
C ALA A 208 6.01 -3.59 11.26
N ALA A 209 6.54 -3.06 10.16
CA ALA A 209 5.77 -2.30 9.19
C ALA A 209 5.91 -2.89 7.78
N VAL A 210 4.89 -2.67 6.95
CA VAL A 210 4.96 -2.91 5.50
C VAL A 210 4.55 -1.63 4.77
N VAL A 211 5.40 -1.16 3.86
CA VAL A 211 5.21 0.06 3.06
C VAL A 211 4.87 -0.35 1.64
N LEU A 212 3.66 -0.02 1.18
CA LEU A 212 3.20 -0.29 -0.18
C LEU A 212 2.30 0.85 -0.65
N MET A 213 2.42 1.26 -1.91
CA MET A 213 1.42 2.11 -2.56
C MET A 213 0.03 1.46 -2.57
N GLY A 214 -1.00 2.31 -2.77
CA GLY A 214 -2.35 1.86 -3.09
C GLY A 214 -2.44 1.12 -4.44
N PRO A 215 -3.64 0.65 -4.83
CA PRO A 215 -3.86 0.06 -6.14
C PRO A 215 -3.53 1.02 -7.30
N GLY A 216 -3.03 0.49 -8.43
CA GLY A 216 -2.85 1.27 -9.67
C GLY A 216 -1.44 1.84 -9.91
N VAL A 217 -0.39 1.01 -9.76
CA VAL A 217 1.00 1.41 -10.05
C VAL A 217 1.17 2.02 -11.44
N VAL A 218 1.96 3.09 -11.55
CA VAL A 218 2.27 3.73 -12.83
C VAL A 218 3.60 3.21 -13.39
N GLY A 219 3.64 3.01 -14.71
CA GLY A 219 4.85 2.70 -15.45
C GLY A 219 4.75 3.12 -16.91
N THR A 220 5.75 3.83 -17.41
CA THR A 220 5.80 4.35 -18.78
C THR A 220 6.71 3.52 -19.69
N SER A 221 7.08 2.30 -19.27
CA SER A 221 8.08 1.45 -19.96
C SER A 221 9.45 2.09 -20.14
N THR A 222 9.84 3.01 -19.24
CA THR A 222 11.18 3.59 -19.17
C THR A 222 11.81 3.28 -17.82
N LYS A 223 13.15 3.38 -17.72
CA LYS A 223 13.90 3.08 -16.48
C LYS A 223 13.43 3.92 -15.29
N TRP A 224 13.21 5.21 -15.51
CA TRP A 224 12.91 6.18 -14.45
C TRP A 224 11.42 6.52 -14.31
N GLY A 225 10.60 6.21 -15.33
CA GLY A 225 9.18 6.56 -15.36
C GLY A 225 8.29 5.50 -14.73
N THR A 226 8.51 5.15 -13.47
CA THR A 226 7.63 4.25 -12.71
C THR A 226 7.58 4.62 -11.25
N THR A 227 6.40 4.52 -10.63
CA THR A 227 6.25 4.73 -9.19
C THR A 227 7.06 3.71 -8.38
N ALA A 228 7.30 2.51 -8.92
CA ALA A 228 8.01 1.44 -8.20
C ALA A 228 9.39 1.85 -7.65
N LEU A 229 9.99 2.92 -8.17
CA LEU A 229 11.25 3.48 -7.66
C LEU A 229 11.13 4.05 -6.23
N GLU A 230 9.93 4.34 -5.74
CA GLU A 230 9.72 4.80 -4.37
C GLU A 230 10.23 3.82 -3.31
N GLN A 231 10.27 2.54 -3.66
CA GLN A 231 10.85 1.51 -2.82
C GLN A 231 12.28 1.87 -2.39
N GLY A 232 13.10 2.44 -3.27
CA GLY A 232 14.50 2.76 -2.98
C GLY A 232 14.65 3.80 -1.88
N TYR A 233 13.97 4.94 -1.99
CA TYR A 233 14.10 5.99 -0.98
C TYR A 233 13.30 5.71 0.29
N TYR A 234 12.25 4.88 0.25
CA TYR A 234 11.62 4.37 1.47
C TYR A 234 12.54 3.40 2.22
N LEU A 235 13.26 2.50 1.54
CA LEU A 235 14.29 1.68 2.19
C LEU A 235 15.38 2.54 2.84
N ASN A 236 15.79 3.62 2.16
CA ASN A 236 16.76 4.57 2.72
C ASN A 236 16.21 5.29 3.95
N ALA A 237 14.91 5.65 3.96
CA ALA A 237 14.25 6.25 5.13
C ALA A 237 14.22 5.30 6.34
N VAL A 238 13.97 4.00 6.10
CA VAL A 238 14.05 2.97 7.15
C VAL A 238 15.46 2.92 7.76
N GLN A 239 16.51 2.93 6.93
CA GLN A 239 17.90 2.97 7.41
C GLN A 239 18.21 4.25 8.20
N ALA A 240 17.78 5.40 7.69
CA ALA A 240 18.00 6.69 8.35
C ALA A 240 17.40 6.73 9.76
N LEU A 241 16.26 6.07 9.95
CA LEU A 241 15.62 5.91 11.26
C LEU A 241 16.08 4.65 12.01
N LYS A 242 17.22 4.04 11.67
CA LYS A 242 17.80 2.86 12.37
C LYS A 242 16.85 1.66 12.47
N GLY A 243 16.00 1.45 11.45
CA GLY A 243 15.19 0.24 11.28
C GLY A 243 15.91 -0.81 10.43
N VAL A 244 15.28 -1.97 10.26
CA VAL A 244 15.76 -3.02 9.34
C VAL A 244 15.06 -2.87 7.98
N PRO A 245 15.76 -2.40 6.93
CA PRO A 245 15.18 -2.23 5.58
C PRO A 245 14.98 -3.56 4.86
N VAL A 246 13.76 -4.06 4.79
CA VAL A 246 13.43 -5.31 4.08
C VAL A 246 12.88 -4.98 2.68
N ALA A 247 13.64 -5.28 1.63
CA ALA A 247 13.27 -4.98 0.25
C ALA A 247 12.46 -6.13 -0.37
N LEU A 248 11.14 -5.96 -0.49
CA LEU A 248 10.26 -6.95 -1.12
C LEU A 248 10.54 -7.03 -2.63
N VAL A 249 10.78 -8.24 -3.12
CA VAL A 249 11.14 -8.46 -4.51
C VAL A 249 9.87 -8.68 -5.34
N ARG A 250 9.62 -7.82 -6.33
CA ARG A 250 8.60 -8.11 -7.33
C ARG A 250 9.12 -9.16 -8.30
N MET A 251 8.40 -10.28 -8.39
CA MET A 251 8.72 -11.38 -9.28
C MET A 251 7.48 -11.88 -10.01
N SER A 252 7.66 -12.53 -11.16
CA SER A 252 6.57 -13.15 -11.91
C SER A 252 7.10 -14.20 -12.88
N GLU A 253 6.40 -15.32 -13.03
CA GLU A 253 6.66 -16.29 -14.11
C GLU A 253 5.60 -16.20 -15.22
N ALA A 254 4.55 -15.43 -14.99
CA ALA A 254 3.43 -15.28 -15.92
C ALA A 254 3.35 -13.89 -16.57
N ASP A 255 4.30 -12.98 -16.28
CA ASP A 255 4.33 -11.68 -16.94
C ASP A 255 4.86 -11.85 -18.37
N LYS A 256 4.00 -11.60 -19.36
CA LYS A 256 4.34 -11.73 -20.78
C LYS A 256 5.44 -10.76 -21.22
N ARG A 257 5.72 -9.71 -20.44
CA ARG A 257 6.76 -8.74 -20.74
C ARG A 257 8.11 -9.30 -20.26
N PRO A 258 9.11 -9.49 -21.15
CA PRO A 258 10.38 -10.14 -20.79
C PRO A 258 11.07 -9.51 -19.58
N ARG A 259 10.96 -8.18 -19.42
CA ARG A 259 11.56 -7.42 -18.32
C ARG A 259 10.93 -7.66 -16.93
N HIS A 260 9.82 -8.37 -16.86
CA HIS A 260 9.13 -8.69 -15.61
C HIS A 260 9.04 -10.20 -15.36
N PHE A 261 9.59 -11.03 -16.26
CA PHE A 261 9.73 -12.46 -16.07
C PHE A 261 10.93 -12.74 -15.14
N GLY A 262 10.75 -13.63 -14.16
CA GLY A 262 11.68 -13.81 -13.06
C GLY A 262 11.66 -12.60 -12.12
N ILE A 263 12.81 -11.95 -11.92
CA ILE A 263 12.91 -10.72 -11.12
C ILE A 263 12.58 -9.51 -11.98
N SER A 264 11.67 -8.65 -11.50
CA SER A 264 11.31 -7.43 -12.22
C SER A 264 12.50 -6.48 -12.38
N HIS A 265 12.67 -5.91 -13.58
CA HIS A 265 13.68 -4.89 -13.85
C HIS A 265 13.56 -3.66 -12.93
N HIS A 266 12.35 -3.31 -12.49
CA HIS A 266 12.17 -2.21 -11.52
C HIS A 266 12.81 -2.54 -10.17
N THR A 267 12.69 -3.80 -9.72
CA THR A 267 13.35 -4.27 -8.50
C THR A 267 14.87 -4.17 -8.65
N MET A 268 15.41 -4.58 -9.81
CA MET A 268 16.84 -4.48 -10.08
C MET A 268 17.32 -3.03 -10.08
N THR A 269 16.59 -2.12 -10.73
CA THR A 269 16.91 -0.68 -10.73
C THR A 269 16.93 -0.13 -9.30
N VAL A 270 15.95 -0.49 -8.47
CA VAL A 270 15.90 -0.05 -7.07
C VAL A 270 17.13 -0.54 -6.29
N LEU A 271 17.43 -1.83 -6.35
CA LEU A 271 18.52 -2.41 -5.56
C LEU A 271 19.91 -2.00 -6.08
N GLN A 272 20.08 -1.84 -7.39
CA GLN A 272 21.39 -1.48 -7.97
C GLN A 272 21.67 0.02 -7.87
N ASP A 273 20.67 0.86 -8.17
CA ASP A 273 20.89 2.29 -8.42
C ASP A 273 20.39 3.22 -7.30
N LEU A 274 19.40 2.82 -6.49
CA LEU A 274 18.71 3.73 -5.56
C LEU A 274 18.89 3.39 -4.08
N ALA A 275 18.76 2.11 -3.73
CA ALA A 275 18.84 1.68 -2.35
C ALA A 275 20.29 1.75 -1.85
N HIS A 276 20.46 2.29 -0.65
CA HIS A 276 21.74 2.22 0.05
C HIS A 276 22.08 0.75 0.37
N PRO A 277 23.37 0.37 0.34
CA PRO A 277 23.81 -0.98 0.71
C PRO A 277 23.29 -1.42 2.08
N GLY A 278 23.16 -2.74 2.28
CA GLY A 278 22.75 -3.31 3.56
C GLY A 278 21.26 -3.65 3.69
N CYS A 279 20.43 -3.39 2.67
CA CYS A 279 19.06 -3.91 2.63
C CYS A 279 19.02 -5.44 2.78
N VAL A 280 18.02 -5.94 3.48
CA VAL A 280 17.68 -7.37 3.53
C VAL A 280 16.75 -7.66 2.35
N VAL A 281 17.07 -8.66 1.54
CA VAL A 281 16.34 -8.99 0.31
C VAL A 281 15.82 -10.43 0.41
N PRO A 282 14.55 -10.62 0.81
CA PRO A 282 13.93 -11.93 0.90
C PRO A 282 13.66 -12.53 -0.48
N LEU A 283 14.01 -13.79 -0.68
CA LEU A 283 13.80 -14.54 -1.91
C LEU A 283 13.26 -15.94 -1.60
N PRO A 284 12.39 -16.51 -2.44
CA PRO A 284 12.02 -17.92 -2.35
C PRO A 284 13.23 -18.84 -2.52
N GLU A 285 13.32 -19.90 -1.74
CA GLU A 285 14.44 -20.86 -1.74
C GLU A 285 14.69 -21.50 -3.11
N ARG A 286 13.65 -21.69 -3.93
CA ARG A 286 13.77 -22.17 -5.31
C ARG A 286 14.62 -21.30 -6.26
N LEU A 287 15.07 -20.13 -5.80
CA LEU A 287 15.99 -19.25 -6.52
C LEU A 287 17.43 -19.33 -6.00
N ALA A 288 17.70 -20.10 -4.95
CA ALA A 288 19.03 -20.19 -4.34
C ALA A 288 20.11 -20.64 -5.35
N GLU A 289 19.73 -21.48 -6.31
CA GLU A 289 20.62 -21.99 -7.36
C GLU A 289 20.73 -21.08 -8.60
N ARG A 290 19.99 -19.96 -8.67
CA ARG A 290 20.07 -19.01 -9.79
C ARG A 290 21.09 -17.90 -9.49
N ASP A 291 22.27 -18.02 -10.09
CA ASP A 291 23.41 -17.15 -9.76
C ASP A 291 23.60 -15.93 -10.69
N ASP A 292 23.03 -15.96 -11.89
CA ASP A 292 23.37 -15.04 -12.99
C ASP A 292 22.88 -13.60 -12.79
N CYS A 293 21.68 -13.41 -12.26
CA CYS A 293 21.05 -12.08 -12.12
C CYS A 293 21.18 -11.46 -10.72
N LEU A 294 21.64 -12.22 -9.72
CA LEU A 294 21.64 -11.82 -8.31
C LEU A 294 23.02 -11.41 -7.78
N SER A 295 24.11 -11.67 -8.49
CA SER A 295 25.48 -11.36 -8.06
C SER A 295 25.67 -9.90 -7.63
N VAL A 296 25.25 -8.95 -8.46
CA VAL A 296 25.33 -7.51 -8.17
C VAL A 296 24.50 -7.13 -6.93
N VAL A 297 23.38 -7.82 -6.71
CA VAL A 297 22.54 -7.59 -5.52
C VAL A 297 23.22 -8.17 -4.28
N LYS A 298 23.82 -9.36 -4.37
CA LYS A 298 24.58 -10.02 -3.29
C LYS A 298 25.76 -9.17 -2.81
N GLU A 299 26.42 -8.44 -3.70
CA GLU A 299 27.56 -7.58 -3.35
C GLU A 299 27.17 -6.36 -2.51
N ARG A 300 25.91 -5.90 -2.62
CA ARG A 300 25.43 -4.67 -1.96
C ARG A 300 24.44 -4.94 -0.83
N HIS A 301 23.77 -6.08 -0.85
CA HIS A 301 22.62 -6.38 -0.01
C HIS A 301 22.65 -7.82 0.51
N ASN A 302 21.92 -8.04 1.60
CA ASN A 302 21.87 -9.31 2.29
C ASN A 302 20.70 -10.14 1.72
N LEU A 303 21.00 -11.09 0.84
CA LEU A 303 19.99 -12.03 0.34
C LEU A 303 19.62 -13.04 1.44
N VAL A 304 18.32 -13.27 1.61
CA VAL A 304 17.79 -14.27 2.55
C VAL A 304 16.83 -15.19 1.80
N PHE A 305 17.19 -16.46 1.69
CA PHE A 305 16.38 -17.47 1.01
C PHE A 305 15.41 -18.13 2.00
N VAL A 306 14.15 -18.28 1.60
CA VAL A 306 13.08 -18.77 2.46
C VAL A 306 12.31 -19.88 1.76
N ASN A 307 12.20 -21.04 2.41
CA ASN A 307 11.27 -22.08 1.97
C ASN A 307 9.83 -21.60 2.20
N THR A 308 9.05 -21.52 1.13
CA THR A 308 7.69 -20.96 1.14
C THR A 308 6.66 -21.95 0.62
N GLU A 309 7.03 -23.21 0.34
CA GLU A 309 6.15 -24.18 -0.32
C GLU A 309 4.95 -24.56 0.56
N GLU A 310 5.19 -24.98 1.81
CA GLU A 310 4.12 -25.32 2.75
C GLU A 310 3.22 -24.11 3.04
N LEU A 311 3.84 -22.95 3.30
CA LEU A 311 3.11 -21.72 3.60
C LEU A 311 2.27 -21.24 2.40
N PHE A 312 2.75 -21.44 1.17
CA PHE A 312 2.00 -21.15 -0.03
C PHE A 312 0.75 -22.03 -0.11
N SER A 313 0.86 -23.34 0.13
CA SER A 313 -0.29 -24.25 0.21
C SER A 313 -1.30 -23.81 1.28
N THR A 314 -0.85 -23.49 2.50
CA THR A 314 -1.74 -23.00 3.57
C THR A 314 -2.42 -21.67 3.20
N MET A 315 -1.72 -20.79 2.49
CA MET A 315 -2.28 -19.52 2.02
C MET A 315 -3.41 -19.74 1.02
N LEU A 316 -3.29 -20.73 0.11
CA LEU A 316 -4.36 -21.06 -0.84
C LEU A 316 -5.64 -21.52 -0.13
N GLU A 317 -5.51 -22.18 1.01
CA GLU A 317 -6.62 -22.69 1.83
C GLU A 317 -7.20 -21.62 2.79
N SER A 318 -6.56 -20.45 2.90
CA SER A 318 -6.97 -19.39 3.85
C SER A 318 -8.29 -18.70 3.51
N GLY A 319 -8.83 -18.89 2.30
CA GLY A 319 -10.02 -18.19 1.81
C GLY A 319 -9.80 -16.68 1.63
N LEU A 320 -8.56 -16.21 1.46
CA LEU A 320 -8.25 -14.85 1.04
C LEU A 320 -8.46 -14.71 -0.47
N GLU A 321 -9.11 -13.63 -0.90
CA GLU A 321 -9.22 -13.28 -2.32
C GLU A 321 -7.89 -12.69 -2.82
N LEU A 322 -7.09 -13.54 -3.46
CA LEU A 322 -5.74 -13.19 -3.90
C LEU A 322 -5.68 -13.01 -5.41
N SER A 323 -5.20 -11.84 -5.85
CA SER A 323 -4.88 -11.61 -7.26
C SER A 323 -3.82 -10.53 -7.45
N THR A 324 -3.09 -10.61 -8.56
CA THR A 324 -2.08 -9.63 -8.95
C THR A 324 -2.14 -9.39 -10.46
N MET A 325 -2.44 -8.15 -10.87
CA MET A 325 -2.60 -7.79 -12.28
C MET A 325 -3.58 -8.72 -13.03
N GLY A 326 -4.68 -9.11 -12.37
CA GLY A 326 -5.69 -10.01 -12.93
C GLY A 326 -5.33 -11.50 -12.92
N ARG A 327 -4.23 -11.89 -12.26
CA ARG A 327 -3.77 -13.29 -12.16
C ARG A 327 -3.89 -13.82 -10.73
N THR A 328 -4.32 -15.06 -10.60
CA THR A 328 -4.45 -15.82 -9.35
C THR A 328 -3.11 -16.40 -8.89
N PRO A 329 -3.01 -16.92 -7.65
CA PRO A 329 -1.84 -17.66 -7.18
C PRO A 329 -1.43 -18.85 -8.05
N HIS A 330 -2.38 -19.56 -8.65
CA HIS A 330 -2.09 -20.68 -9.55
C HIS A 330 -1.50 -20.21 -10.88
N GLU A 331 -1.86 -19.01 -11.33
CA GLU A 331 -1.37 -18.45 -12.59
C GLU A 331 -0.01 -17.77 -12.44
N ASP A 332 0.32 -17.20 -11.28
CA ASP A 332 1.59 -16.48 -11.07
C ASP A 332 2.20 -16.74 -9.68
N ALA A 333 2.47 -18.02 -9.37
CA ALA A 333 2.93 -18.44 -8.05
C ALA A 333 4.17 -17.66 -7.57
N LEU A 334 5.13 -17.38 -8.45
CA LEU A 334 6.36 -16.67 -8.09
C LEU A 334 6.14 -15.30 -7.46
N PHE A 335 5.12 -14.57 -7.88
CA PHE A 335 4.74 -13.33 -7.22
C PHE A 335 4.41 -13.54 -5.74
N PHE A 336 3.58 -14.55 -5.45
CA PHE A 336 3.09 -14.81 -4.11
C PHE A 336 4.17 -15.39 -3.20
N HIS A 337 4.98 -16.34 -3.68
CA HIS A 337 6.13 -16.84 -2.91
C HIS A 337 7.11 -15.73 -2.54
N ALA A 338 7.36 -14.76 -3.43
CA ALA A 338 8.23 -13.63 -3.13
C ALA A 338 7.67 -12.75 -1.99
N ALA A 339 6.35 -12.48 -2.01
CA ALA A 339 5.70 -11.75 -0.93
C ALA A 339 5.66 -12.54 0.39
N LEU A 340 5.43 -13.86 0.33
CA LEU A 340 5.48 -14.76 1.49
C LEU A 340 6.88 -14.76 2.13
N ALA A 341 7.94 -14.89 1.33
CA ALA A 341 9.32 -14.82 1.82
C ALA A 341 9.58 -13.49 2.54
N GLY A 342 9.04 -12.39 2.02
CA GLY A 342 9.03 -11.09 2.67
C GLY A 342 8.43 -11.10 4.07
N GLY A 343 7.22 -11.64 4.20
CA GLY A 343 6.53 -11.71 5.48
C GLY A 343 7.27 -12.57 6.52
N CYS A 344 7.83 -13.71 6.08
CA CYS A 344 8.65 -14.58 6.94
C CYS A 344 9.90 -13.87 7.47
N VAL A 345 10.62 -13.14 6.60
CA VAL A 345 11.83 -12.42 7.01
C VAL A 345 11.50 -11.26 7.94
N ALA A 346 10.46 -10.48 7.66
CA ALA A 346 10.02 -9.42 8.57
C ALA A 346 9.64 -9.98 9.95
N ALA A 347 8.92 -11.12 9.99
CA ALA A 347 8.58 -11.80 11.24
C ALA A 347 9.82 -12.29 12.00
N HIS A 348 10.84 -12.79 11.31
CA HIS A 348 12.10 -13.20 11.92
C HIS A 348 12.79 -12.06 12.68
N TYR A 349 12.93 -10.88 12.05
CA TYR A 349 13.52 -9.70 12.69
C TYR A 349 12.65 -9.18 13.85
N ALA A 350 11.32 -9.18 13.69
CA ALA A 350 10.40 -8.76 14.75
C ALA A 350 10.51 -9.64 16.01
N LYS A 351 10.72 -10.95 15.85
CA LYS A 351 10.95 -11.88 16.97
C LYS A 351 12.27 -11.64 17.69
N GLN A 352 13.36 -11.43 16.96
CA GLN A 352 14.68 -11.21 17.56
C GLN A 352 14.70 -9.98 18.47
N ARG A 353 13.98 -8.92 18.09
CA ARG A 353 13.86 -7.69 18.88
C ARG A 353 13.21 -7.92 20.25
N GLY A 354 12.10 -8.68 20.30
CA GLY A 354 11.39 -8.98 21.55
C GLY A 354 12.24 -9.77 22.57
N ASN A 355 13.19 -10.57 22.10
CA ASN A 355 14.12 -11.30 22.96
C ASN A 355 15.23 -10.41 23.56
N HIS A 356 15.54 -9.28 22.94
CA HIS A 356 16.50 -8.31 23.46
C HIS A 356 15.87 -7.37 24.49
N GLU A 357 14.62 -6.95 24.30
CA GLU A 357 13.89 -6.09 25.25
C GLU A 357 13.48 -6.81 26.55
N SER A 358 13.37 -8.15 26.53
CA SER A 358 13.06 -8.96 27.71
C SER A 358 14.28 -9.33 28.56
N ARG A 359 15.49 -8.96 28.12
CA ARG A 359 16.76 -9.23 28.82
C ARG A 359 17.45 -7.96 29.34
N SER A 360 16.89 -6.79 29.06
CA SER A 360 17.25 -5.48 29.63
C SER A 360 16.24 -5.10 30.69
#